data_AF-A0A444J412-F1
#
_entry.id   AF-A0A444J412-F1
#
_cell.length_a   1.000
_cell.length_b   1.000
_cell.length_c   1.000
_cell.angle_alpha   90.00
_cell.angle_beta   90.00
_cell.angle_gamma   90.00
#
_symmetry.space_group_name_H-M   'P 1'
#
loop_
_entity.id
_entity.type
_entity.pdbx_description
1 polymer ?
#
loop_
_entity_poly.entity_id
_entity_poly.type
_entity_poly.pdbx_seq_one_letter_code
_entity_poly.pdbx_strand_id
1 'polypeptide(L)'
;MEIITTHTNADFDGLASMVAAKKLYPKATLVFSGSAERPLRDFLSQDIRNLYGFKKIKHIDLASVTRLIVVDTRQGNRLGPLEECLNNPGIEIHLYDHHPDAPGDMQGDVEHIEPIGSTTAIFVALLRAQGMVLFPDEATLMSLGLHEDTGSFLYATTTPADLQAAAWLLEQGADLDIVNQFISRDLSAEQIPLLSLLLENSMTYTVHSVQVTVSRLTLPAYVDDFAVLVRRMMVMENLDAVFSLVCMGERLYLICRSRIPEVNVGIIAREMGGGGHAAAASATIRDKTLFEAEEELLYLLHRQVKPRAMAGELMSSPVITATPDITHKQANDLMARYNINVLPVVRDNTDRKNPTGLLGIISRRDITKAIAHKLGEMPISEYMTTDLAVLPESATQADIQELIIENRQRLIPIIRENIRENTQGEKSESVICGVITRTDLLNLVVNDPAHLPRNLFHEDEHPSSERTRNISSLMTDTLSRDIILLLREIGEIAEDVCMQAYAVGGFARDLLLQTRNLDIDIVAEGDGIVFARELAARKQAAVRTHEKFATATVILADGMRIDVATARLEYYAFPAAMPTVERSSLKQDLFRRDFTINAMAIHLNPKRFGTLVDFFNSQNDLRERRIRVLH
;
A
#
# COMPACT_ATOMS: atom_id res chain seq x y z
N MET A 1 -2.29 44.90 -20.33
CA MET A 1 -0.95 44.31 -20.57
C MET A 1 -1.05 42.80 -20.40
N GLU A 2 -0.32 42.01 -21.18
CA GLU A 2 -0.30 40.55 -21.07
C GLU A 2 0.99 40.09 -20.39
N ILE A 3 0.89 39.17 -19.43
CA ILE A 3 2.04 38.64 -18.68
C ILE A 3 2.06 37.11 -18.78
N ILE A 4 3.26 36.56 -18.96
CA ILE A 4 3.54 35.13 -18.77
C ILE A 4 4.30 34.98 -17.46
N THR A 5 3.87 34.07 -16.61
CA THR A 5 4.51 33.76 -15.33
C THR A 5 4.38 32.28 -14.95
N THR A 6 5.12 31.87 -13.93
CA THR A 6 5.12 30.52 -13.35
C THR A 6 5.12 30.63 -11.81
N HIS A 7 5.23 29.52 -11.09
CA HIS A 7 5.26 29.51 -9.64
C HIS A 7 6.53 30.16 -9.04
N THR A 8 6.43 30.57 -7.77
CA THR A 8 7.58 30.97 -6.96
C THR A 8 8.54 29.79 -6.80
N ASN A 9 9.84 30.08 -6.73
CA ASN A 9 10.89 29.05 -6.78
C ASN A 9 10.84 28.27 -8.10
N ALA A 10 10.84 29.01 -9.21
CA ALA A 10 10.81 28.44 -10.56
C ALA A 10 11.98 27.49 -10.80
N ASP A 11 11.70 26.39 -11.49
CA ASP A 11 12.62 25.35 -11.97
C ASP A 11 12.74 25.41 -13.51
N PHE A 12 13.38 24.41 -14.14
CA PHE A 12 13.54 24.40 -15.58
C PHE A 12 12.22 24.15 -16.31
N ASP A 13 11.27 23.38 -15.78
CA ASP A 13 9.98 23.16 -16.45
C ASP A 13 9.16 24.44 -16.48
N GLY A 14 9.10 25.18 -15.36
CA GLY A 14 8.50 26.51 -15.30
C GLY A 14 9.17 27.49 -16.26
N LEU A 15 10.51 27.58 -16.29
CA LEU A 15 11.22 28.48 -17.22
C LEU A 15 11.00 28.10 -18.69
N ALA A 16 11.16 26.82 -19.02
CA ALA A 16 10.99 26.30 -20.37
C ALA A 16 9.56 26.57 -20.89
N SER A 17 8.56 26.29 -20.05
CA SER A 17 7.16 26.56 -20.33
C SER A 17 6.89 28.05 -20.53
N MET A 18 7.53 28.94 -19.75
CA MET A 18 7.40 30.38 -19.94
C MET A 18 7.95 30.83 -21.31
N VAL A 19 9.13 30.32 -21.71
CA VAL A 19 9.73 30.63 -23.03
C VAL A 19 8.90 30.03 -24.17
N ALA A 20 8.37 28.82 -23.99
CA ALA A 20 7.49 28.19 -24.96
C ALA A 20 6.16 28.95 -25.11
N ALA A 21 5.56 29.39 -24.00
CA ALA A 21 4.38 30.24 -24.00
C ALA A 21 4.62 31.58 -24.73
N LYS A 22 5.81 32.16 -24.62
CA LYS A 22 6.17 33.40 -25.32
C LYS A 22 6.09 33.27 -26.85
N LYS A 23 6.28 32.08 -27.40
CA LYS A 23 6.08 31.80 -28.84
C LYS A 23 4.61 31.84 -29.23
N LEU A 24 3.72 31.32 -28.38
CA LEU A 24 2.27 31.38 -28.59
C LEU A 24 1.70 32.78 -28.32
N TYR A 25 2.30 33.51 -27.37
CA TYR A 25 1.87 34.85 -26.94
C TYR A 25 3.01 35.88 -27.16
N PRO A 26 3.34 36.24 -28.42
CA PRO A 26 4.48 37.09 -28.73
C PRO A 26 4.39 38.51 -28.14
N LYS A 27 3.19 38.99 -27.79
CA LYS A 27 2.97 40.30 -27.15
C LYS A 27 3.11 40.28 -25.62
N ALA A 28 3.04 39.11 -25.00
CA ALA A 28 3.08 38.98 -23.55
C ALA A 28 4.49 39.19 -22.99
N THR A 29 4.59 39.75 -21.80
CA THR A 29 5.88 40.01 -21.14
C THR A 29 6.20 38.90 -20.16
N LEU A 30 7.43 38.38 -20.20
CA LEU A 30 7.91 37.36 -19.27
C LEU A 30 8.27 37.99 -17.93
N VAL A 31 7.65 37.48 -16.86
CA VAL A 31 7.85 37.98 -15.49
C VAL A 31 7.92 36.80 -14.53
N PHE A 32 9.04 36.65 -13.83
CA PHE A 32 9.11 35.70 -12.71
C PHE A 32 8.27 36.19 -11.54
N SER A 33 7.48 35.30 -10.94
CA SER A 33 6.69 35.53 -9.72
C SER A 33 7.54 35.62 -8.45
N GLY A 34 8.78 35.11 -8.46
CA GLY A 34 9.63 35.12 -7.28
C GLY A 34 11.08 34.68 -7.53
N SER A 35 11.65 33.97 -6.55
CA SER A 35 12.97 33.35 -6.67
C SER A 35 12.96 32.18 -7.65
N ALA A 36 14.15 31.79 -8.09
CA ALA A 36 14.42 30.60 -8.90
C ALA A 36 15.26 29.59 -8.09
N GLU A 37 15.13 28.31 -8.42
CA GLU A 37 15.96 27.23 -7.88
C GLU A 37 17.45 27.48 -8.14
N ARG A 38 18.34 26.91 -7.32
CA ARG A 38 19.79 27.13 -7.46
C ARG A 38 20.34 26.71 -8.84
N PRO A 39 20.03 25.52 -9.38
CA PRO A 39 20.49 25.13 -10.72
C PRO A 39 19.99 26.07 -11.80
N LEU A 40 18.73 26.49 -11.71
CA LEU A 40 18.15 27.47 -12.63
C LEU A 40 18.82 28.84 -12.50
N ARG A 41 19.18 29.29 -11.30
CA ARG A 41 19.92 30.54 -11.10
C ARG A 41 21.33 30.48 -11.70
N ASP A 42 21.99 29.34 -11.59
CA ASP A 42 23.33 29.13 -12.15
C ASP A 42 23.26 29.09 -13.68
N PHE A 43 22.19 28.52 -14.26
CA PHE A 43 21.88 28.57 -15.69
C PHE A 43 21.50 29.99 -16.17
N LEU A 44 20.66 30.70 -15.40
CA LEU A 44 20.25 32.09 -15.63
C LEU A 44 21.39 33.07 -15.30
N SER A 45 22.49 32.97 -16.03
CA SER A 45 23.46 34.06 -16.13
C SER A 45 22.77 35.34 -16.64
N GLN A 46 23.43 36.51 -16.52
CA GLN A 46 22.83 37.79 -16.93
C GLN A 46 22.40 37.80 -18.42
N ASP A 47 23.00 36.97 -19.26
CA ASP A 47 22.78 36.96 -20.70
C ASP A 47 21.42 36.36 -21.10
N ILE A 48 20.95 35.30 -20.43
CA ILE A 48 19.65 34.66 -20.76
C ILE A 48 18.46 35.56 -20.39
N ARG A 49 18.54 36.28 -19.26
CA ARG A 49 17.50 37.23 -18.86
C ARG A 49 17.36 38.36 -19.88
N ASN A 50 18.46 38.79 -20.47
CA ASN A 50 18.48 39.82 -21.50
C ASN A 50 18.01 39.26 -22.86
N LEU A 51 18.38 38.02 -23.19
CA LEU A 51 18.02 37.34 -24.44
C LEU A 51 16.50 37.21 -24.63
N TYR A 52 15.80 36.79 -23.58
CA TYR A 52 14.34 36.61 -23.60
C TYR A 52 13.56 37.83 -23.09
N GLY A 53 14.24 38.90 -22.69
CA GLY A 53 13.60 40.16 -22.29
C GLY A 53 12.78 40.09 -21.00
N PHE A 54 13.23 39.31 -20.02
CA PHE A 54 12.54 39.18 -18.72
C PHE A 54 12.48 40.51 -17.98
N LYS A 55 11.27 40.92 -17.54
CA LYS A 55 11.11 42.11 -16.71
C LYS A 55 11.02 41.72 -15.23
N LYS A 56 11.59 42.56 -14.37
CA LYS A 56 11.43 42.46 -12.92
C LYS A 56 10.01 42.92 -12.55
N ILE A 57 9.35 42.23 -11.61
CA ILE A 57 8.00 42.58 -11.11
C ILE A 57 7.89 44.06 -10.78
N LYS A 58 8.90 44.65 -10.12
CA LYS A 58 8.93 46.06 -9.74
C LYS A 58 8.81 47.07 -10.89
N HIS A 59 8.97 46.65 -12.15
CA HIS A 59 8.81 47.49 -13.34
C HIS A 59 7.48 47.22 -14.07
N ILE A 60 6.59 46.42 -13.48
CA ILE A 60 5.28 46.08 -14.01
C ILE A 60 4.23 46.83 -13.20
N ASP A 61 3.33 47.52 -13.90
CA ASP A 61 2.11 48.04 -13.30
C ASP A 61 1.07 46.91 -13.25
N LEU A 62 0.93 46.28 -12.08
CA LEU A 62 0.04 45.13 -11.86
C LEU A 62 -1.42 45.48 -12.15
N ALA A 63 -1.86 46.71 -11.91
CA ALA A 63 -3.23 47.14 -12.17
C ALA A 63 -3.55 47.25 -13.67
N SER A 64 -2.53 47.38 -14.53
CA SER A 64 -2.68 47.47 -15.98
C SER A 64 -2.75 46.10 -16.68
N VAL A 65 -2.62 45.00 -15.93
CA VAL A 65 -2.60 43.63 -16.46
C VAL A 65 -4.01 43.19 -16.82
N THR A 66 -4.20 42.82 -18.08
CA THR A 66 -5.49 42.43 -18.67
C THR A 66 -5.56 40.95 -19.00
N ARG A 67 -4.40 40.28 -19.12
CA ARG A 67 -4.32 38.82 -19.32
C ARG A 67 -3.12 38.26 -18.56
N LEU A 68 -3.36 37.16 -17.86
CA LEU A 68 -2.34 36.41 -17.14
C LEU A 68 -2.24 34.99 -17.70
N ILE A 69 -1.10 34.68 -18.31
CA ILE A 69 -0.75 33.34 -18.77
C ILE A 69 0.10 32.71 -17.68
N VAL A 70 -0.45 31.71 -17.01
CA VAL A 70 0.21 30.98 -15.93
C VAL A 70 0.61 29.61 -16.45
N VAL A 71 1.88 29.27 -16.26
CA VAL A 71 2.43 27.97 -16.65
C VAL A 71 2.97 27.24 -15.43
N ASP A 72 2.81 25.92 -15.44
CA ASP A 72 3.37 25.00 -14.47
C ASP A 72 2.83 25.19 -13.03
N THR A 73 1.65 25.80 -12.93
CA THR A 73 0.88 25.85 -11.69
C THR A 73 -0.55 26.31 -11.93
N ARG A 74 -1.49 25.80 -11.14
CA ARG A 74 -2.85 26.33 -11.01
C ARG A 74 -3.13 26.99 -9.66
N GLN A 75 -2.13 27.09 -8.78
CA GLN A 75 -2.33 27.59 -7.42
C GLN A 75 -2.03 29.09 -7.33
N GLY A 76 -3.04 29.90 -7.02
CA GLY A 76 -2.90 31.37 -6.98
C GLY A 76 -1.84 31.85 -5.99
N ASN A 77 -1.75 31.20 -4.83
CA ASN A 77 -0.76 31.51 -3.80
C ASN A 77 0.70 31.25 -4.24
N ARG A 78 0.92 30.42 -5.26
CA ARG A 78 2.25 30.16 -5.84
C ARG A 78 2.68 31.26 -6.81
N LEU A 79 1.84 32.26 -7.10
CA LEU A 79 2.20 33.39 -7.98
C LEU A 79 2.92 34.54 -7.24
N GLY A 80 3.06 34.45 -5.93
CA GLY A 80 3.70 35.50 -5.14
C GLY A 80 3.02 36.87 -5.35
N PRO A 81 3.77 37.96 -5.58
CA PRO A 81 3.18 39.29 -5.78
C PRO A 81 2.26 39.40 -7.01
N LEU A 82 2.37 38.50 -7.99
CA LEU A 82 1.51 38.52 -9.18
C LEU A 82 0.09 38.01 -8.90
N GLU A 83 -0.14 37.37 -7.75
CA GLU A 83 -1.48 36.99 -7.28
C GLU A 83 -2.43 38.19 -7.22
N GLU A 84 -1.90 39.40 -6.94
CA GLU A 84 -2.71 40.63 -6.92
C GLU A 84 -3.42 40.89 -8.25
N CYS A 85 -2.84 40.47 -9.38
CA CYS A 85 -3.43 40.65 -10.71
C CYS A 85 -4.76 39.91 -10.86
N LEU A 86 -4.97 38.81 -10.12
CA LEU A 86 -6.21 38.02 -10.19
C LEU A 86 -7.44 38.84 -9.77
N ASN A 87 -7.25 39.93 -9.02
CA ASN A 87 -8.32 40.82 -8.58
C ASN A 87 -8.65 41.92 -9.61
N ASN A 88 -7.92 41.99 -10.74
CA ASN A 88 -8.17 43.03 -11.75
C ASN A 88 -9.51 42.81 -12.45
N PRO A 89 -10.29 43.88 -12.69
CA PRO A 89 -11.60 43.75 -13.33
C PRO A 89 -11.44 43.29 -14.79
N GLY A 90 -12.05 42.14 -15.12
CA GLY A 90 -12.04 41.58 -16.47
C GLY A 90 -10.70 40.97 -16.89
N ILE A 91 -9.88 40.52 -15.94
CA ILE A 91 -8.66 39.78 -16.25
C ILE A 91 -8.99 38.44 -16.92
N GLU A 92 -8.29 38.15 -18.01
CA GLU A 92 -8.36 36.87 -18.70
C GLU A 92 -7.21 35.96 -18.23
N ILE A 93 -7.51 34.72 -17.86
CA ILE A 93 -6.55 33.78 -17.26
C ILE A 93 -6.36 32.59 -18.20
N HIS A 94 -5.12 32.33 -18.61
CA HIS A 94 -4.77 31.16 -19.41
C HIS A 94 -3.88 30.25 -18.58
N LEU A 95 -4.28 29.00 -18.37
CA LEU A 95 -3.60 28.03 -17.53
C LEU A 95 -3.03 26.88 -18.38
N TYR A 96 -1.76 26.57 -18.14
CA TYR A 96 -1.06 25.41 -18.71
C TYR A 96 -0.40 24.67 -17.56
N ASP A 97 -0.82 23.44 -17.27
CA ASP A 97 -0.34 22.71 -16.10
C ASP A 97 -0.48 21.20 -16.30
N HIS A 98 0.43 20.43 -15.71
CA HIS A 98 0.39 18.96 -15.71
C HIS A 98 0.07 18.35 -14.33
N HIS A 99 0.03 19.17 -13.28
CA HIS A 99 -0.21 18.72 -11.92
C HIS A 99 -1.65 18.18 -11.74
N PRO A 100 -1.85 17.12 -10.92
CA PRO A 100 -3.17 16.63 -10.56
C PRO A 100 -4.04 17.70 -9.89
N ASP A 101 -5.36 17.55 -10.00
CA ASP A 101 -6.31 18.46 -9.36
C ASP A 101 -6.12 18.54 -7.85
N ALA A 102 -6.03 19.77 -7.36
CA ALA A 102 -5.87 20.10 -5.96
C ALA A 102 -6.94 21.10 -5.48
N PRO A 103 -7.37 21.02 -4.20
CA PRO A 103 -8.25 22.03 -3.63
C PRO A 103 -7.60 23.42 -3.71
N GLY A 104 -8.33 24.41 -4.24
CA GLY A 104 -7.84 25.78 -4.40
C GLY A 104 -7.20 26.09 -5.74
N ASP A 105 -7.23 25.15 -6.70
CA ASP A 105 -6.84 25.44 -8.08
C ASP A 105 -7.69 26.57 -8.67
N MET A 106 -7.02 27.51 -9.32
CA MET A 106 -7.62 28.56 -10.11
C MET A 106 -8.33 27.97 -11.31
N GLN A 107 -9.36 28.68 -11.78
CA GLN A 107 -10.01 28.41 -13.07
C GLN A 107 -9.58 29.48 -14.08
N GLY A 108 -9.24 29.04 -15.27
CA GLY A 108 -8.86 29.89 -16.40
C GLY A 108 -9.97 30.00 -17.44
N ASP A 109 -9.94 31.07 -18.23
CA ASP A 109 -10.73 31.21 -19.45
C ASP A 109 -10.24 30.25 -20.55
N VAL A 110 -8.94 29.93 -20.54
CA VAL A 110 -8.31 28.92 -21.38
C VAL A 110 -7.52 27.98 -20.49
N GLU A 111 -7.75 26.68 -20.60
CA GLU A 111 -7.09 25.67 -19.79
C GLU A 111 -6.54 24.55 -20.67
N HIS A 112 -5.24 24.28 -20.54
CA HIS A 112 -4.56 23.12 -21.10
C HIS A 112 -3.96 22.33 -19.95
N ILE A 113 -4.77 21.42 -19.39
CA ILE A 113 -4.43 20.62 -18.22
C ILE A 113 -4.35 19.16 -18.66
N GLU A 114 -3.13 18.61 -18.71
CA GLU A 114 -2.90 17.25 -19.20
C GLU A 114 -2.08 16.45 -18.19
N PRO A 115 -2.48 15.22 -17.83
CA PRO A 115 -1.75 14.39 -16.86
C PRO A 115 -0.52 13.73 -17.51
N ILE A 116 0.44 14.56 -17.94
CA ILE A 116 1.68 14.15 -18.60
C ILE A 116 2.92 14.48 -17.74
N GLY A 117 4.10 14.10 -18.22
CA GLY A 117 5.34 14.16 -17.46
C GLY A 117 5.82 15.57 -17.14
N SER A 118 5.53 16.57 -17.98
CA SER A 118 5.88 17.97 -17.70
C SER A 118 4.98 18.97 -18.44
N THR A 119 4.89 20.21 -17.94
CA THR A 119 4.17 21.31 -18.62
C THR A 119 4.85 21.66 -19.95
N THR A 120 6.17 21.54 -20.04
CA THR A 120 6.91 21.76 -21.30
C THR A 120 6.44 20.83 -22.41
N ALA A 121 6.12 19.57 -22.10
CA ALA A 121 5.61 18.62 -23.10
C ALA A 121 4.27 19.09 -23.72
N ILE A 122 3.39 19.72 -22.92
CA ILE A 122 2.13 20.32 -23.41
C ILE A 122 2.44 21.39 -24.45
N PHE A 123 3.35 22.31 -24.12
CA PHE A 123 3.76 23.36 -25.05
C PHE A 123 4.41 22.80 -26.31
N VAL A 124 5.29 21.80 -26.19
CA VAL A 124 5.92 21.17 -27.35
C VAL A 124 4.87 20.60 -28.31
N ALA A 125 3.86 19.91 -27.78
CA ALA A 125 2.76 19.40 -28.59
C ALA A 125 2.01 20.53 -29.31
N LEU A 126 1.70 21.63 -28.63
CA LEU A 126 1.03 22.80 -29.20
C LEU A 126 1.86 23.49 -30.28
N LEU A 127 3.15 23.72 -30.01
CA LEU A 127 4.09 24.36 -30.94
C LEU A 127 4.27 23.52 -32.21
N ARG A 128 4.41 22.20 -32.05
CA ARG A 128 4.51 21.24 -33.16
C ARG A 128 3.23 21.22 -33.99
N ALA A 129 2.06 21.20 -33.34
CA ALA A 129 0.76 21.21 -34.04
C ALA A 129 0.55 22.49 -34.86
N GLN A 130 1.11 23.62 -34.41
CA GLN A 130 1.10 24.89 -35.15
C GLN A 130 2.20 25.02 -36.22
N GLY A 131 3.04 23.99 -36.38
CA GLY A 131 4.13 23.99 -37.35
C GLY A 131 5.23 25.02 -37.05
N MET A 132 5.41 25.38 -35.78
CA MET A 132 6.47 26.32 -35.38
C MET A 132 7.84 25.65 -35.40
N VAL A 133 8.85 26.43 -35.78
CA VAL A 133 10.26 26.02 -35.76
C VAL A 133 10.92 26.62 -34.54
N LEU A 134 11.69 25.81 -33.81
CA LEU A 134 12.46 26.24 -32.65
C LEU A 134 13.91 26.54 -33.04
N PHE A 135 14.50 27.52 -32.36
CA PHE A 135 15.95 27.67 -32.39
C PHE A 135 16.61 26.61 -31.50
N PRO A 136 17.85 26.18 -31.78
CA PRO A 136 18.53 25.15 -31.00
C PRO A 136 18.61 25.44 -29.49
N ASP A 137 18.77 26.70 -29.11
CA ASP A 137 18.80 27.15 -27.70
C ASP A 137 17.43 27.02 -27.02
N GLU A 138 16.34 27.36 -27.72
CA GLU A 138 14.97 27.14 -27.24
C GLU A 138 14.65 25.65 -27.11
N ALA A 139 15.04 24.85 -28.11
CA ALA A 139 14.87 23.41 -28.08
C ALA A 139 15.65 22.76 -26.93
N THR A 140 16.87 23.24 -26.67
CA THR A 140 17.70 22.79 -25.54
C THR A 140 17.07 23.18 -24.20
N LEU A 141 16.57 24.41 -24.06
CA LEU A 141 15.89 24.86 -22.84
C LEU A 141 14.62 24.04 -22.57
N MET A 142 13.81 23.79 -23.58
CA MET A 142 12.63 22.94 -23.44
C MET A 142 13.01 21.49 -23.10
N SER A 143 14.13 21.01 -23.64
CA SER A 143 14.64 19.69 -23.30
C SER A 143 15.09 19.62 -21.83
N LEU A 144 15.70 20.67 -21.29
CA LEU A 144 16.04 20.77 -19.86
C LEU A 144 14.81 20.63 -18.96
N GLY A 145 13.76 21.41 -19.20
CA GLY A 145 12.52 21.35 -18.42
C GLY A 145 11.88 19.96 -18.46
N LEU A 146 11.80 19.37 -19.66
CA LEU A 146 11.27 18.04 -19.86
C LEU A 146 12.08 16.95 -19.12
N HIS A 147 13.41 17.02 -19.15
CA HIS A 147 14.25 16.02 -18.47
C HIS A 147 14.24 16.19 -16.95
N GLU A 148 14.14 17.41 -16.42
CA GLU A 148 14.07 17.64 -14.98
C GLU A 148 12.82 16.98 -14.39
N ASP A 149 11.66 17.23 -14.99
CA ASP A 149 10.37 16.86 -14.43
C ASP A 149 9.98 15.40 -14.69
N THR A 150 10.54 14.79 -15.74
CA THR A 150 10.41 13.35 -15.99
C THR A 150 11.48 12.51 -15.29
N GLY A 151 12.45 13.15 -14.61
CA GLY A 151 13.60 12.47 -14.02
C GLY A 151 14.42 11.73 -15.07
N SER A 152 14.69 12.39 -16.20
CA SER A 152 15.23 11.80 -17.42
C SER A 152 14.44 10.57 -17.89
N PHE A 153 13.10 10.72 -17.92
CA PHE A 153 12.13 9.70 -18.35
C PHE A 153 12.00 8.47 -17.46
N LEU A 154 12.48 8.53 -16.21
CA LEU A 154 12.47 7.40 -15.27
C LEU A 154 11.36 7.51 -14.22
N TYR A 155 10.70 8.67 -14.10
CA TYR A 155 9.58 8.81 -13.17
C TYR A 155 8.30 8.17 -13.70
N ALA A 156 7.48 7.64 -12.79
CA ALA A 156 6.23 6.94 -13.14
C ALA A 156 5.16 7.86 -13.77
N THR A 157 5.32 9.17 -13.65
CA THR A 157 4.50 10.20 -14.30
C THR A 157 4.85 10.40 -15.78
N THR A 158 5.98 9.87 -16.25
CA THR A 158 6.40 9.97 -17.65
C THR A 158 5.46 9.20 -18.56
N THR A 159 5.04 9.83 -19.66
CA THR A 159 4.12 9.29 -20.66
C THR A 159 4.78 9.19 -22.04
N PRO A 160 4.17 8.47 -23.01
CA PRO A 160 4.65 8.46 -24.39
C PRO A 160 4.69 9.85 -25.05
N ALA A 161 3.86 10.79 -24.61
CA ALA A 161 3.85 12.15 -25.13
C ALA A 161 5.16 12.89 -24.81
N ASP A 162 5.72 12.66 -23.61
CA ASP A 162 6.98 13.26 -23.18
C ASP A 162 8.15 12.78 -24.05
N LEU A 163 8.20 11.48 -24.36
CA LEU A 163 9.21 10.92 -25.27
C LEU A 163 9.07 11.43 -26.70
N GLN A 164 7.85 11.63 -27.18
CA GLN A 164 7.60 12.24 -28.49
C GLN A 164 8.00 13.71 -28.53
N ALA A 165 7.78 14.44 -27.43
CA ALA A 165 8.25 15.81 -27.26
C ALA A 165 9.78 15.87 -27.29
N ALA A 166 10.46 15.02 -26.51
CA ALA A 166 11.92 14.90 -26.51
C ALA A 166 12.49 14.59 -27.90
N ALA A 167 11.90 13.62 -28.61
CA ALA A 167 12.32 13.28 -29.97
C ALA A 167 12.21 14.48 -30.91
N TRP A 168 11.11 15.22 -30.85
CA TRP A 168 10.92 16.40 -31.69
C TRP A 168 11.85 17.55 -31.30
N LEU A 169 12.11 17.78 -30.01
CA LEU A 169 13.09 18.78 -29.55
C LEU A 169 14.50 18.47 -30.07
N LEU A 170 14.87 17.18 -30.09
CA LEU A 170 16.13 16.73 -30.67
C LEU A 170 16.18 16.96 -32.19
N GLU A 171 15.08 16.72 -32.91
CA GLU A 171 14.94 17.08 -34.33
C GLU A 171 15.09 18.60 -34.56
N GLN A 172 14.66 19.44 -33.61
CA GLN A 172 14.85 20.89 -33.65
C GLN A 172 16.27 21.35 -33.25
N GLY A 173 17.16 20.42 -32.87
CA GLY A 173 18.56 20.71 -32.55
C GLY A 173 18.84 20.93 -31.06
N ALA A 174 18.04 20.36 -30.16
CA ALA A 174 18.36 20.36 -28.73
C ALA A 174 19.72 19.69 -28.45
N ASP A 175 20.54 20.32 -27.62
CA ASP A 175 21.86 19.83 -27.24
C ASP A 175 21.78 19.00 -25.95
N LEU A 176 21.91 17.68 -26.09
CA LEU A 176 21.84 16.75 -24.95
C LEU A 176 23.07 16.82 -24.02
N ASP A 177 24.21 17.34 -24.49
CA ASP A 177 25.39 17.50 -23.63
C ASP A 177 25.13 18.63 -22.61
N ILE A 178 24.51 19.73 -23.06
CA ILE A 178 24.04 20.80 -22.17
C ILE A 178 22.96 20.26 -21.22
N VAL A 179 21.99 19.49 -21.72
CA VAL A 179 20.97 18.87 -20.86
C VAL A 179 21.61 18.03 -19.77
N ASN A 180 22.53 17.14 -20.14
CA ASN A 180 23.24 16.30 -19.20
C ASN A 180 24.03 17.12 -18.16
N GLN A 181 24.67 18.21 -18.56
CA GLN A 181 25.45 19.06 -17.65
C GLN A 181 24.62 19.67 -16.51
N PHE A 182 23.36 20.03 -16.77
CA PHE A 182 22.49 20.68 -15.77
C PHE A 182 21.57 19.69 -15.03
N ILE A 183 21.18 18.59 -15.67
CA ILE A 183 20.30 17.56 -15.07
C ILE A 183 21.11 16.55 -14.23
N SER A 184 22.29 16.14 -14.70
CA SER A 184 23.11 15.18 -13.97
C SER A 184 23.78 15.84 -12.78
N ARG A 185 23.28 15.53 -11.58
CA ARG A 185 23.95 15.84 -10.32
C ARG A 185 25.08 14.84 -10.09
N ASP A 186 26.19 15.05 -10.79
CA ASP A 186 27.41 14.32 -10.51
C ASP A 186 27.90 14.63 -9.08
N LEU A 187 28.52 13.63 -8.46
CA LEU A 187 29.11 13.82 -7.15
C LEU A 187 30.29 14.78 -7.26
N SER A 188 30.33 15.79 -6.40
CA SER A 188 31.50 16.65 -6.33
C SER A 188 32.73 15.85 -5.88
N ALA A 189 33.93 16.35 -6.20
CA ALA A 189 35.18 15.73 -5.73
C ALA A 189 35.25 15.61 -4.19
N GLU A 190 34.55 16.49 -3.46
CA GLU A 190 34.45 16.45 -2.00
C GLU A 190 33.44 15.41 -1.50
N GLN A 191 32.42 15.08 -2.31
CA GLN A 191 31.40 14.10 -1.99
C GLN A 191 31.85 12.65 -2.23
N ILE A 192 32.77 12.41 -3.16
CA ILE A 192 33.26 11.05 -3.47
C ILE A 192 33.91 10.37 -2.25
N PRO A 193 34.83 11.01 -1.50
CA PRO A 193 35.38 10.42 -0.28
C PRO A 193 34.32 10.14 0.79
N LEU A 194 33.32 11.02 0.92
CA LEU A 194 32.22 10.84 1.87
C LEU A 194 31.34 9.65 1.52
N LEU A 195 31.10 9.42 0.23
CA LEU A 195 30.37 8.23 -0.24
C LEU A 195 31.16 6.94 0.05
N SER A 196 32.49 6.94 -0.15
CA SER A 196 33.36 5.81 0.22
C SER A 196 33.24 5.50 1.71
N LEU A 197 33.36 6.51 2.56
CA LEU A 197 33.20 6.36 4.01
C LEU A 197 31.81 5.84 4.39
N LEU A 198 30.76 6.29 3.72
CA LEU A 198 29.39 5.85 3.98
C LEU A 198 29.19 4.37 3.62
N LEU A 199 29.79 3.91 2.51
CA LEU A 199 29.78 2.50 2.10
C LEU A 199 30.59 1.63 3.07
N GLU A 200 31.81 2.05 3.42
CA GLU A 200 32.71 1.32 4.34
C GLU A 200 32.13 1.18 5.74
N ASN A 201 31.37 2.17 6.21
CA ASN A 201 30.77 2.18 7.55
C ASN A 201 29.29 1.80 7.53
N SER A 202 28.91 0.91 6.62
CA SER A 202 27.55 0.36 6.54
C SER A 202 27.50 -1.11 6.97
N MET A 203 26.39 -1.49 7.60
CA MET A 203 26.11 -2.85 8.04
C MET A 203 24.67 -3.22 7.67
N THR A 204 24.49 -4.39 7.07
CA THR A 204 23.16 -4.91 6.72
C THR A 204 22.63 -5.82 7.81
N TYR A 205 21.41 -5.54 8.26
CA TYR A 205 20.66 -6.31 9.25
C TYR A 205 19.51 -7.03 8.56
N THR A 206 19.23 -8.26 8.99
CA THR A 206 18.01 -8.98 8.57
C THR A 206 16.97 -8.86 9.66
N VAL A 207 15.90 -8.13 9.39
CA VAL A 207 14.78 -7.90 10.31
C VAL A 207 13.53 -8.50 9.69
N HIS A 208 12.95 -9.54 10.30
CA HIS A 208 11.75 -10.23 9.79
C HIS A 208 11.82 -10.61 8.30
N SER A 209 12.99 -11.13 7.88
CA SER A 209 13.32 -11.51 6.48
C SER A 209 13.46 -10.35 5.49
N VAL A 210 13.53 -9.11 5.97
CA VAL A 210 13.82 -7.91 5.18
C VAL A 210 15.26 -7.45 5.46
N GLN A 211 16.01 -7.14 4.41
CA GLN A 211 17.37 -6.58 4.55
C GLN A 211 17.30 -5.06 4.73
N VAL A 212 17.87 -4.58 5.82
CA VAL A 212 17.94 -3.16 6.15
C VAL A 212 19.39 -2.78 6.37
N THR A 213 19.90 -1.83 5.60
CA THR A 213 21.28 -1.35 5.74
C THR A 213 21.32 -0.13 6.64
N VAL A 214 22.18 -0.14 7.65
CA VAL A 214 22.43 0.98 8.54
C VAL A 214 23.86 1.45 8.36
N SER A 215 24.07 2.74 8.07
CA SER A 215 25.39 3.35 8.01
C SER A 215 25.64 4.30 9.18
N ARG A 216 26.88 4.33 9.68
CA ARG A 216 27.30 5.14 10.83
C ARG A 216 28.47 6.01 10.45
N LEU A 217 28.37 7.31 10.62
CA LEU A 217 29.46 8.21 10.26
C LEU A 217 29.59 9.38 11.22
N THR A 218 30.81 9.81 11.50
CA THR A 218 31.11 11.04 12.24
C THR A 218 31.96 11.94 11.38
N LEU A 219 31.48 13.15 11.13
CA LEU A 219 32.09 14.16 10.30
C LEU A 219 32.40 15.41 11.14
N PRO A 220 33.56 16.06 10.89
CA PRO A 220 34.00 17.21 11.69
C PRO A 220 33.15 18.47 11.45
N ALA A 221 32.46 18.55 10.32
CA ALA A 221 31.65 19.70 9.93
C ALA A 221 30.34 19.24 9.27
N TYR A 222 29.39 20.17 9.19
CA TYR A 222 28.15 19.99 8.45
C TYR A 222 28.41 19.90 6.94
N VAL A 223 27.76 18.93 6.29
CA VAL A 223 27.85 18.71 4.85
C VAL A 223 26.47 18.89 4.24
N ASP A 224 26.36 19.83 3.30
CA ASP A 224 25.15 20.03 2.51
C ASP A 224 24.85 18.82 1.63
N ASP A 225 23.57 18.59 1.35
CA ASP A 225 23.09 17.55 0.42
C ASP A 225 23.53 16.11 0.75
N PHE A 226 23.85 15.81 2.00
CA PHE A 226 24.24 14.44 2.42
C PHE A 226 23.17 13.38 2.11
N ALA A 227 21.89 13.77 2.06
CA ALA A 227 20.80 12.89 1.63
C ALA A 227 20.95 12.38 0.19
N VAL A 228 21.65 13.13 -0.69
CA VAL A 228 21.98 12.70 -2.05
C VAL A 228 22.97 11.53 -2.00
N LEU A 229 23.94 11.55 -1.08
CA LEU A 229 24.90 10.45 -0.89
C LEU A 229 24.21 9.17 -0.41
N VAL A 230 23.29 9.29 0.56
CA VAL A 230 22.49 8.16 1.05
C VAL A 230 21.65 7.56 -0.08
N ARG A 231 20.99 8.41 -0.90
CA ARG A 231 20.24 7.93 -2.08
C ARG A 231 21.17 7.26 -3.10
N ARG A 232 22.36 7.82 -3.34
CA ARG A 232 23.33 7.27 -4.29
C ARG A 232 23.82 5.89 -3.84
N MET A 233 24.15 5.73 -2.57
CA MET A 233 24.51 4.45 -1.96
C MET A 233 23.38 3.41 -2.13
N MET A 234 22.14 3.79 -1.82
CA MET A 234 20.97 2.92 -1.99
C MET A 234 20.81 2.42 -3.43
N VAL A 235 21.05 3.29 -4.41
CA VAL A 235 20.97 2.93 -5.83
C VAL A 235 22.12 2.04 -6.24
N MET A 236 23.36 2.38 -5.84
CA MET A 236 24.57 1.65 -6.23
C MET A 236 24.59 0.22 -5.69
N GLU A 237 24.24 0.03 -4.42
CA GLU A 237 24.25 -1.28 -3.76
C GLU A 237 22.89 -2.00 -3.90
N ASN A 238 21.95 -1.45 -4.67
CA ASN A 238 20.59 -1.97 -4.87
C ASN A 238 19.89 -2.35 -3.55
N LEU A 239 19.91 -1.44 -2.58
CA LEU A 239 19.38 -1.68 -1.23
C LEU A 239 17.87 -1.46 -1.19
N ASP A 240 17.16 -2.33 -0.49
CA ASP A 240 15.71 -2.22 -0.24
C ASP A 240 15.39 -1.04 0.71
N ALA A 241 16.15 -0.92 1.79
CA ALA A 241 16.04 0.17 2.76
C ALA A 241 17.41 0.54 3.34
N VAL A 242 17.64 1.85 3.54
CA VAL A 242 18.86 2.39 4.11
C VAL A 242 18.57 3.43 5.20
N PHE A 243 19.32 3.37 6.29
CA PHE A 243 19.28 4.33 7.40
C PHE A 243 20.70 4.80 7.69
N SER A 244 20.98 6.08 7.47
CA SER A 244 22.27 6.68 7.78
C SER A 244 22.17 7.51 9.04
N LEU A 245 22.84 7.05 10.09
CA LEU A 245 23.11 7.82 11.30
C LEU A 245 24.43 8.56 11.11
N VAL A 246 24.38 9.88 11.01
CA VAL A 246 25.55 10.71 10.76
C VAL A 246 25.64 11.84 11.77
N CYS A 247 26.73 11.85 12.54
CA CYS A 247 27.09 12.96 13.41
C CYS A 247 27.88 13.98 12.58
N MET A 248 27.38 15.21 12.46
CA MET A 248 28.07 16.28 11.75
C MET A 248 28.29 17.46 12.69
N GLY A 249 29.55 17.68 13.09
CA GLY A 249 29.86 18.59 14.19
C GLY A 249 29.24 18.09 15.50
N GLU A 250 28.38 18.89 16.12
CA GLU A 250 27.74 18.56 17.41
C GLU A 250 26.33 17.96 17.26
N ARG A 251 25.85 17.75 16.02
CA ARG A 251 24.47 17.33 15.76
C ARG A 251 24.43 15.95 15.12
N LEU A 252 23.56 15.09 15.64
CA LEU A 252 23.29 13.78 15.08
C LEU A 252 22.06 13.83 14.17
N TYR A 253 22.21 13.32 12.96
CA TYR A 253 21.15 13.23 11.96
C TYR A 253 20.86 11.79 11.62
N LEU A 254 19.59 11.47 11.46
CA LEU A 254 19.13 10.28 10.78
C LEU A 254 18.63 10.69 9.39
N ILE A 255 19.11 10.02 8.36
CA ILE A 255 18.59 10.15 7.00
C ILE A 255 18.24 8.75 6.50
N CYS A 256 17.00 8.56 6.07
CA CYS A 256 16.51 7.23 5.73
C CYS A 256 15.69 7.21 4.44
N ARG A 257 15.81 6.09 3.72
CA ARG A 257 15.15 5.83 2.45
C ARG A 257 14.68 4.38 2.39
N SER A 258 13.54 4.14 1.74
CA SER A 258 13.02 2.81 1.45
C SER A 258 12.39 2.77 0.07
N ARG A 259 12.53 1.62 -0.61
CA ARG A 259 11.87 1.27 -1.87
C ARG A 259 10.73 0.28 -1.66
N ILE A 260 10.59 -0.25 -0.45
CA ILE A 260 9.68 -1.35 -0.15
C ILE A 260 8.66 -0.92 0.94
N PRO A 261 7.38 -1.33 0.83
CA PRO A 261 6.35 -0.92 1.77
C PRO A 261 6.48 -1.56 3.16
N GLU A 262 7.23 -2.66 3.29
CA GLU A 262 7.52 -3.33 4.55
C GLU A 262 8.32 -2.43 5.51
N VAL A 263 9.04 -1.44 4.98
CA VAL A 263 9.86 -0.50 5.74
C VAL A 263 9.36 0.93 5.51
N ASN A 264 8.48 1.40 6.40
CA ASN A 264 8.01 2.78 6.38
C ASN A 264 8.97 3.69 7.18
N VAL A 265 9.90 4.35 6.48
CA VAL A 265 10.94 5.15 7.14
C VAL A 265 10.40 6.41 7.81
N GLY A 266 9.28 6.94 7.33
CA GLY A 266 8.62 8.12 7.91
C GLY A 266 8.07 7.88 9.31
N ILE A 267 7.58 6.67 9.61
CA ILE A 267 7.14 6.30 10.96
C ILE A 267 8.34 6.22 11.91
N ILE A 268 9.40 5.54 11.48
CA ILE A 268 10.63 5.37 12.27
C ILE A 268 11.27 6.73 12.56
N ALA A 269 11.40 7.59 11.55
CA ALA A 269 11.97 8.92 11.71
C ALA A 269 11.16 9.79 12.69
N ARG A 270 9.82 9.72 12.68
CA ARG A 270 8.95 10.45 13.62
C ARG A 270 9.20 10.04 15.07
N GLU A 271 9.40 8.75 15.32
CA GLU A 271 9.72 8.26 16.67
C GLU A 271 11.08 8.74 17.16
N MET A 272 12.04 8.91 16.24
CA MET A 272 13.37 9.45 16.54
C MET A 272 13.41 11.00 16.53
N GLY A 273 12.25 11.67 16.61
CA GLY A 273 12.15 13.13 16.70
C GLY A 273 12.20 13.88 15.37
N GLY A 274 11.94 13.19 14.26
CA GLY A 274 11.95 13.73 12.89
C GLY A 274 10.61 13.70 12.17
N GLY A 275 10.67 13.56 10.84
CA GLY A 275 9.51 13.55 9.97
C GLY A 275 9.82 13.17 8.52
N GLY A 276 8.77 12.95 7.73
CA GLY A 276 8.88 12.60 6.32
C GLY A 276 7.82 11.62 5.84
N HIS A 277 8.02 11.11 4.63
CA HIS A 277 7.14 10.18 3.94
C HIS A 277 7.60 8.73 4.12
N ALA A 278 6.77 7.77 3.68
CA ALA A 278 7.05 6.35 3.82
C ALA A 278 8.35 5.89 3.12
N ALA A 279 8.70 6.53 2.00
CA ALA A 279 9.89 6.20 1.21
C ALA A 279 11.13 7.07 1.55
N ALA A 280 10.94 8.20 2.22
CA ALA A 280 12.02 9.15 2.50
C ALA A 280 11.71 10.01 3.73
N ALA A 281 12.62 10.02 4.70
CA ALA A 281 12.46 10.79 5.92
C ALA A 281 13.82 11.15 6.54
N SER A 282 13.78 12.08 7.50
CA SER A 282 14.94 12.46 8.28
C SER A 282 14.57 12.87 9.70
N ALA A 283 15.54 12.81 10.60
CA ALA A 283 15.41 13.28 11.98
C ALA A 283 16.70 13.97 12.44
N THR A 284 16.56 14.95 13.35
CA THR A 284 17.68 15.50 14.10
C THR A 284 17.57 14.99 15.53
N ILE A 285 18.49 14.10 15.91
CA ILE A 285 18.47 13.42 17.19
C ILE A 285 19.23 14.30 18.19
N ARG A 286 18.60 14.57 19.34
CA ARG A 286 19.16 15.37 20.43
C ARG A 286 19.45 14.48 21.63
N ASP A 287 20.46 14.88 22.42
CA ASP A 287 20.79 14.27 23.71
C ASP A 287 21.07 12.76 23.67
N LYS A 288 21.55 12.26 22.52
CA LYS A 288 21.96 10.86 22.34
C LYS A 288 23.29 10.79 21.61
N THR A 289 24.10 9.82 22.02
CA THR A 289 25.29 9.40 21.28
C THR A 289 24.90 8.65 20.01
N LEU A 290 25.84 8.55 19.06
CA LEU A 290 25.65 7.75 17.84
C LEU A 290 25.29 6.30 18.15
N PHE A 291 25.86 5.74 19.22
CA PHE A 291 25.60 4.38 19.68
C PHE A 291 24.18 4.21 20.25
N GLU A 292 23.74 5.11 21.14
CA GLU A 292 22.39 5.05 21.71
C GLU A 292 21.30 5.25 20.65
N ALA A 293 21.54 6.15 19.69
CA ALA A 293 20.63 6.36 18.57
C ALA A 293 20.54 5.13 17.67
N GLU A 294 21.63 4.40 17.50
CA GLU A 294 21.61 3.15 16.77
C GLU A 294 20.83 2.06 17.50
N GLU A 295 21.07 1.86 18.80
CA GLU A 295 20.32 0.85 19.55
C GLU A 295 18.81 1.12 19.51
N GLU A 296 18.42 2.39 19.63
CA GLU A 296 17.04 2.81 19.44
C GLU A 296 16.55 2.52 18.01
N LEU A 297 17.33 2.85 16.98
CA LEU A 297 16.97 2.57 15.59
C LEU A 297 16.74 1.07 15.37
N LEU A 298 17.65 0.22 15.84
CA LEU A 298 17.53 -1.24 15.72
C LEU A 298 16.28 -1.77 16.44
N TYR A 299 16.00 -1.26 17.65
CA TYR A 299 14.77 -1.56 18.38
C TYR A 299 13.51 -1.15 17.59
N LEU A 300 13.50 0.04 17.00
CA LEU A 300 12.40 0.52 16.17
C LEU A 300 12.24 -0.30 14.89
N LEU A 301 13.33 -0.71 14.25
CA LEU A 301 13.30 -1.57 13.08
C LEU A 301 12.63 -2.90 13.40
N HIS A 302 13.01 -3.57 14.50
CA HIS A 302 12.37 -4.82 14.92
C HIS A 302 10.87 -4.68 15.23
N ARG A 303 10.42 -3.48 15.62
CA ARG A 303 9.03 -3.22 15.96
C ARG A 303 8.17 -2.78 14.76
N GLN A 304 8.75 -2.02 13.84
CA GLN A 304 8.02 -1.32 12.77
C GLN A 304 8.17 -1.98 11.39
N VAL A 305 9.26 -2.73 11.15
CA VAL A 305 9.44 -3.47 9.90
C VAL A 305 8.42 -4.61 9.87
N LYS A 306 7.60 -4.63 8.82
CA LYS A 306 6.60 -5.70 8.64
C LYS A 306 7.29 -6.93 8.05
N PRO A 307 6.97 -8.14 8.51
CA PRO A 307 7.42 -9.36 7.86
C PRO A 307 6.89 -9.40 6.42
N ARG A 308 7.68 -9.95 5.50
CA ARG A 308 7.18 -10.30 4.16
C ARG A 308 6.02 -11.28 4.33
N ALA A 309 4.85 -10.93 3.83
CA ALA A 309 3.69 -11.81 3.90
C ALA A 309 3.97 -13.08 3.07
N MET A 310 3.91 -14.24 3.74
CA MET A 310 4.08 -15.55 3.12
C MET A 310 2.72 -16.15 2.78
N ALA A 311 2.66 -16.95 1.72
CA ALA A 311 1.44 -17.60 1.25
C ALA A 311 0.72 -18.40 2.36
N GLY A 312 1.45 -19.09 3.22
CA GLY A 312 0.89 -19.82 4.36
C GLY A 312 0.17 -18.93 5.39
N GLU A 313 0.57 -17.66 5.53
CA GLU A 313 -0.10 -16.71 6.44
C GLU A 313 -1.31 -16.02 5.80
N LEU A 314 -1.35 -15.99 4.47
CA LEU A 314 -2.37 -15.30 3.68
C LEU A 314 -3.51 -16.22 3.24
N MET A 315 -3.24 -17.52 3.12
CA MET A 315 -4.19 -18.47 2.57
C MET A 315 -5.43 -18.66 3.46
N SER A 316 -6.57 -18.86 2.80
CA SER A 316 -7.77 -19.38 3.46
C SER A 316 -7.59 -20.87 3.73
N SER A 317 -7.73 -21.26 4.99
CA SER A 317 -7.64 -22.65 5.47
C SER A 317 -8.72 -22.90 6.54
N PRO A 318 -9.30 -24.12 6.66
CA PRO A 318 -9.12 -25.28 5.79
C PRO A 318 -9.75 -25.06 4.40
N VAL A 319 -9.14 -25.66 3.38
CA VAL A 319 -9.63 -25.54 2.00
C VAL A 319 -10.86 -26.41 1.78
N ILE A 320 -11.90 -25.83 1.19
CA ILE A 320 -13.08 -26.58 0.73
C ILE A 320 -12.74 -27.26 -0.59
N THR A 321 -12.91 -28.59 -0.68
CA THR A 321 -12.53 -29.40 -1.84
C THR A 321 -13.63 -30.38 -2.24
N ALA A 322 -13.52 -30.93 -3.45
CA ALA A 322 -14.38 -31.98 -3.97
C ALA A 322 -13.59 -33.14 -4.56
N THR A 323 -14.20 -34.32 -4.61
CA THR A 323 -13.66 -35.49 -5.33
C THR A 323 -14.11 -35.47 -6.79
N PRO A 324 -13.38 -36.10 -7.73
CA PRO A 324 -13.66 -36.03 -9.17
C PRO A 324 -15.02 -36.61 -9.59
N ASP A 325 -15.56 -37.53 -8.80
CA ASP A 325 -16.78 -38.30 -9.06
C ASP A 325 -18.08 -37.55 -8.71
N ILE A 326 -18.00 -36.45 -7.96
CA ILE A 326 -19.22 -35.70 -7.63
C ILE A 326 -19.83 -35.06 -8.88
N THR A 327 -21.14 -34.94 -8.89
CA THR A 327 -21.88 -34.34 -10.00
C THR A 327 -21.79 -32.81 -10.00
N HIS A 328 -22.01 -32.18 -11.15
CA HIS A 328 -22.08 -30.72 -11.26
C HIS A 328 -23.15 -30.11 -10.32
N LYS A 329 -24.30 -30.78 -10.12
CA LYS A 329 -25.31 -30.33 -9.15
C LYS A 329 -24.80 -30.34 -7.71
N GLN A 330 -24.17 -31.45 -7.29
CA GLN A 330 -23.59 -31.55 -5.95
C GLN A 330 -22.48 -30.51 -5.75
N ALA A 331 -21.63 -30.29 -6.75
CA ALA A 331 -20.62 -29.26 -6.72
C ALA A 331 -21.23 -27.84 -6.64
N ASN A 332 -22.33 -27.59 -7.36
CA ASN A 332 -23.07 -26.32 -7.30
C ASN A 332 -23.63 -26.06 -5.89
N ASP A 333 -24.24 -27.08 -5.28
CA ASP A 333 -24.80 -26.98 -3.92
C ASP A 333 -23.70 -26.72 -2.89
N LEU A 334 -22.54 -27.36 -3.07
CA LEU A 334 -21.36 -27.16 -2.22
C LEU A 334 -20.79 -25.75 -2.39
N MET A 335 -20.65 -25.27 -3.63
CA MET A 335 -20.22 -23.90 -3.91
C MET A 335 -21.18 -22.84 -3.35
N ALA A 336 -22.49 -23.07 -3.45
CA ALA A 336 -23.50 -22.20 -2.89
C ALA A 336 -23.44 -22.18 -1.36
N ARG A 337 -23.30 -23.35 -0.73
CA ARG A 337 -23.21 -23.49 0.73
C ARG A 337 -22.04 -22.73 1.34
N TYR A 338 -20.86 -22.80 0.72
CA TYR A 338 -19.65 -22.14 1.22
C TYR A 338 -19.40 -20.75 0.61
N ASN A 339 -20.31 -20.27 -0.23
CA ASN A 339 -20.20 -19.03 -1.01
C ASN A 339 -18.86 -18.89 -1.76
N ILE A 340 -18.43 -19.96 -2.41
CA ILE A 340 -17.19 -20.01 -3.19
C ILE A 340 -17.49 -20.06 -4.69
N ASN A 341 -16.58 -19.50 -5.48
CA ASN A 341 -16.70 -19.41 -6.93
C ASN A 341 -15.78 -20.40 -7.68
N VAL A 342 -14.81 -20.98 -6.99
CA VAL A 342 -13.86 -21.95 -7.54
C VAL A 342 -13.67 -23.04 -6.50
N LEU A 343 -13.64 -24.30 -6.93
CA LEU A 343 -13.53 -25.47 -6.08
C LEU A 343 -12.36 -26.34 -6.53
N PRO A 344 -11.34 -26.52 -5.69
CA PRO A 344 -10.29 -27.50 -5.94
C PRO A 344 -10.83 -28.93 -5.92
N VAL A 345 -10.41 -29.70 -6.92
CA VAL A 345 -10.73 -31.12 -7.10
C VAL A 345 -9.53 -31.94 -6.69
N VAL A 346 -9.72 -32.86 -5.74
CA VAL A 346 -8.67 -33.67 -5.12
C VAL A 346 -9.00 -35.15 -5.21
N ARG A 347 -7.98 -36.01 -5.12
CA ARG A 347 -8.18 -37.47 -5.08
C ARG A 347 -8.84 -37.90 -3.78
N ASP A 348 -8.38 -37.35 -2.66
CA ASP A 348 -8.86 -37.71 -1.32
C ASP A 348 -9.14 -36.45 -0.49
N ASN A 349 -10.38 -36.33 -0.02
CA ASN A 349 -10.83 -35.29 0.89
C ASN A 349 -11.44 -35.85 2.20
N THR A 350 -11.14 -37.11 2.54
CA THR A 350 -11.61 -37.76 3.77
C THR A 350 -11.12 -37.01 5.02
N ASP A 351 -9.86 -36.58 5.02
CA ASP A 351 -9.36 -35.56 5.96
C ASP A 351 -9.61 -34.16 5.40
N ARG A 352 -10.70 -33.53 5.85
CA ARG A 352 -11.07 -32.16 5.47
C ARG A 352 -9.99 -31.12 5.81
N LYS A 353 -9.07 -31.40 6.74
CA LYS A 353 -7.98 -30.48 7.09
C LYS A 353 -6.78 -30.62 6.15
N ASN A 354 -6.54 -31.80 5.62
CA ASN A 354 -5.37 -32.10 4.79
C ASN A 354 -5.76 -32.92 3.55
N PRO A 355 -6.57 -32.37 2.63
CA PRO A 355 -6.92 -33.07 1.40
C PRO A 355 -5.67 -33.31 0.54
N THR A 356 -5.58 -34.47 -0.11
CA THR A 356 -4.38 -34.90 -0.85
C THR A 356 -4.65 -35.15 -2.33
N GLY A 357 -3.61 -34.93 -3.13
CA GLY A 357 -3.61 -35.25 -4.55
C GLY A 357 -4.51 -34.31 -5.35
N LEU A 358 -4.13 -33.04 -5.44
CA LEU A 358 -4.76 -32.06 -6.32
C LEU A 358 -4.80 -32.56 -7.77
N LEU A 359 -6.00 -32.60 -8.36
CA LEU A 359 -6.25 -33.03 -9.74
C LEU A 359 -6.56 -31.86 -10.66
N GLY A 360 -7.23 -30.83 -10.14
CA GLY A 360 -7.69 -29.70 -10.93
C GLY A 360 -8.53 -28.72 -10.12
N ILE A 361 -9.15 -27.78 -10.82
CA ILE A 361 -10.14 -26.85 -10.26
C ILE A 361 -11.37 -26.80 -11.16
N ILE A 362 -12.54 -26.52 -10.58
CA ILE A 362 -13.76 -26.24 -11.34
C ILE A 362 -14.37 -24.91 -10.88
N SER A 363 -14.81 -24.07 -11.82
CA SER A 363 -15.42 -22.78 -11.50
C SER A 363 -16.94 -22.83 -11.51
N ARG A 364 -17.57 -21.92 -10.78
CA ARG A 364 -19.03 -21.74 -10.78
C ARG A 364 -19.57 -21.48 -12.19
N ARG A 365 -18.79 -20.78 -13.03
CA ARG A 365 -19.15 -20.54 -14.43
C ARG A 365 -19.25 -21.84 -15.22
N ASP A 366 -18.31 -22.76 -15.02
CA ASP A 366 -18.27 -24.04 -15.74
C ASP A 366 -19.43 -24.93 -15.29
N ILE A 367 -19.68 -25.00 -13.98
CA ILE A 367 -20.82 -25.72 -13.41
C ILE A 367 -22.15 -25.16 -13.90
N THR A 368 -22.34 -23.84 -13.87
CA THR A 368 -23.59 -23.20 -14.31
C THR A 368 -23.85 -23.49 -15.79
N LYS A 369 -22.81 -23.42 -16.63
CA LYS A 369 -22.91 -23.78 -18.05
C LYS A 369 -23.25 -25.26 -18.23
N ALA A 370 -22.56 -26.17 -17.53
CA ALA A 370 -22.84 -27.60 -17.61
C ALA A 370 -24.30 -27.92 -17.22
N ILE A 371 -24.80 -27.32 -16.14
CA ILE A 371 -26.20 -27.46 -15.72
C ILE A 371 -27.16 -26.91 -16.77
N ALA A 372 -26.89 -25.72 -17.33
CA ALA A 372 -27.71 -25.13 -18.40
C ALA A 372 -27.76 -26.02 -19.66
N HIS A 373 -26.69 -26.76 -19.94
CA HIS A 373 -26.61 -27.74 -21.01
C HIS A 373 -27.15 -29.14 -20.65
N LYS A 374 -27.85 -29.28 -19.50
CA LYS A 374 -28.43 -30.53 -19.00
C LYS A 374 -27.39 -31.60 -18.61
N LEU A 375 -26.16 -31.20 -18.31
CA LEU A 375 -25.06 -32.08 -17.87
C LEU A 375 -24.93 -32.13 -16.34
N GLY A 376 -25.98 -31.75 -15.61
CA GLY A 376 -25.94 -31.61 -14.15
C GLY A 376 -25.60 -32.89 -13.38
N GLU A 377 -25.91 -34.06 -13.94
CA GLU A 377 -25.64 -35.38 -13.36
C GLU A 377 -24.26 -35.95 -13.77
N MET A 378 -23.54 -35.29 -14.69
CA MET A 378 -22.21 -35.74 -15.07
C MET A 378 -21.19 -35.42 -13.96
N PRO A 379 -20.13 -36.24 -13.81
CA PRO A 379 -19.02 -35.96 -12.91
C PRO A 379 -18.29 -34.67 -13.28
N ILE A 380 -17.79 -33.94 -12.29
CA ILE A 380 -17.01 -32.71 -12.50
C ILE A 380 -15.64 -32.97 -13.13
N SER A 381 -15.12 -34.20 -13.05
CA SER A 381 -13.81 -34.57 -13.63
C SER A 381 -13.72 -34.37 -15.13
N GLU A 382 -14.84 -34.43 -15.85
CA GLU A 382 -14.90 -34.25 -17.31
C GLU A 382 -14.74 -32.80 -17.75
N TYR A 383 -14.97 -31.84 -16.83
CA TYR A 383 -15.00 -30.40 -17.13
C TYR A 383 -14.05 -29.58 -16.25
N MET A 384 -13.31 -30.22 -15.35
CA MET A 384 -12.33 -29.53 -14.50
C MET A 384 -11.10 -29.09 -15.31
N THR A 385 -10.52 -27.96 -14.91
CA THR A 385 -9.24 -27.48 -15.44
C THR A 385 -8.11 -28.14 -14.67
N THR A 386 -7.23 -28.87 -15.37
CA THR A 386 -6.08 -29.57 -14.78
C THR A 386 -4.77 -28.79 -14.86
N ASP A 387 -4.69 -27.80 -15.74
CA ASP A 387 -3.53 -26.92 -15.88
C ASP A 387 -3.68 -25.75 -14.90
N LEU A 388 -3.07 -25.89 -13.73
CA LEU A 388 -3.02 -24.83 -12.72
C LEU A 388 -1.63 -24.73 -12.10
N ALA A 389 -1.20 -23.49 -11.87
CA ALA A 389 -0.03 -23.24 -11.05
C ALA A 389 -0.39 -23.38 -9.56
N VAL A 390 0.58 -23.84 -8.78
CA VAL A 390 0.50 -24.01 -7.33
C VAL A 390 1.70 -23.35 -6.68
N LEU A 391 1.55 -22.94 -5.42
CA LEU A 391 2.65 -22.34 -4.65
C LEU A 391 2.90 -23.10 -3.35
N PRO A 392 4.14 -23.14 -2.85
CA PRO A 392 4.43 -23.61 -1.50
C PRO A 392 3.97 -22.59 -0.43
N GLU A 393 3.83 -23.02 0.82
CA GLU A 393 3.50 -22.12 1.96
C GLU A 393 4.51 -20.99 2.15
N SER A 394 5.76 -21.20 1.73
CA SER A 394 6.85 -20.23 1.81
C SER A 394 6.85 -19.20 0.68
N ALA A 395 5.92 -19.30 -0.28
CA ALA A 395 5.87 -18.37 -1.41
C ALA A 395 5.58 -16.93 -0.95
N THR A 396 6.17 -15.97 -1.66
CA THR A 396 6.11 -14.54 -1.34
C THR A 396 4.89 -13.87 -1.98
N GLN A 397 4.58 -12.65 -1.55
CA GLN A 397 3.57 -11.82 -2.20
C GLN A 397 3.85 -11.59 -3.69
N ALA A 398 5.12 -11.47 -4.10
CA ALA A 398 5.48 -11.30 -5.52
C ALA A 398 5.10 -12.53 -6.34
N ASP A 399 5.40 -13.74 -5.84
CA ASP A 399 5.03 -15.00 -6.51
C ASP A 399 3.50 -15.14 -6.65
N ILE A 400 2.75 -14.69 -5.63
CA ILE A 400 1.28 -14.64 -5.66
C ILE A 400 0.80 -13.63 -6.72
N GLN A 401 1.40 -12.43 -6.77
CA GLN A 401 1.05 -11.39 -7.73
C GLN A 401 1.29 -11.83 -9.17
N GLU A 402 2.44 -12.45 -9.46
CA GLU A 402 2.79 -12.97 -10.77
C GLU A 402 1.72 -13.95 -11.27
N LEU A 403 1.36 -14.95 -10.46
CA LEU A 403 0.36 -15.95 -10.84
C LEU A 403 -1.05 -15.38 -11.02
N ILE A 404 -1.47 -14.42 -10.18
CA ILE A 404 -2.82 -13.84 -10.27
C ILE A 404 -2.93 -12.82 -11.41
N ILE A 405 -1.90 -12.00 -11.61
CA ILE A 405 -1.93 -10.87 -12.55
C ILE A 405 -1.47 -11.31 -13.95
N GLU A 406 -0.28 -11.91 -14.04
CA GLU A 406 0.32 -12.28 -15.33
C GLU A 406 -0.34 -13.52 -15.90
N ASN A 407 -0.44 -14.58 -15.09
CA ASN A 407 -1.06 -15.85 -15.50
C ASN A 407 -2.59 -15.85 -15.39
N ARG A 408 -3.19 -14.72 -14.96
CA ARG A 408 -4.65 -14.52 -14.81
C ARG A 408 -5.34 -15.62 -13.99
N GLN A 409 -4.61 -16.30 -13.10
CA GLN A 409 -5.14 -17.39 -12.31
C GLN A 409 -5.95 -16.83 -11.13
N ARG A 410 -7.24 -17.17 -11.05
CA ARG A 410 -8.17 -16.56 -10.07
C ARG A 410 -8.04 -17.12 -8.65
N LEU A 411 -7.48 -18.32 -8.53
CA LEU A 411 -7.30 -19.04 -7.28
C LEU A 411 -6.00 -19.84 -7.37
N ILE A 412 -5.13 -19.68 -6.38
CA ILE A 412 -3.86 -20.40 -6.26
C ILE A 412 -3.95 -21.36 -5.08
N PRO A 413 -3.89 -22.68 -5.30
CA PRO A 413 -3.75 -23.65 -4.24
C PRO A 413 -2.35 -23.60 -3.64
N ILE A 414 -2.30 -23.56 -2.31
CA ILE A 414 -1.06 -23.63 -1.55
C ILE A 414 -0.84 -25.07 -1.13
N ILE A 415 0.30 -25.64 -1.53
CA ILE A 415 0.61 -27.04 -1.33
C ILE A 415 1.82 -27.24 -0.42
N ARG A 416 1.79 -28.33 0.33
CA ARG A 416 2.94 -28.89 1.04
C ARG A 416 3.23 -30.27 0.47
N GLU A 417 4.45 -30.48 0.02
CA GLU A 417 4.87 -31.82 -0.40
C GLU A 417 4.96 -32.74 0.82
N ASN A 418 4.32 -33.91 0.72
CA ASN A 418 4.39 -34.93 1.76
C ASN A 418 5.11 -36.16 1.18
N ILE A 419 6.33 -36.38 1.63
CA ILE A 419 7.09 -37.58 1.27
C ILE A 419 6.57 -38.71 2.16
N ARG A 420 5.72 -39.59 1.60
CA ARG A 420 5.35 -40.86 2.25
C ARG A 420 6.15 -41.99 1.61
N GLU A 421 7.11 -42.54 2.35
CA GLU A 421 7.75 -43.81 1.97
C GLU A 421 6.72 -44.93 2.09
N ASN A 422 6.30 -45.48 0.95
CA ASN A 422 5.59 -46.76 0.90
C ASN A 422 6.43 -47.78 0.12
N THR A 423 6.36 -49.04 0.55
CA THR A 423 7.12 -50.21 0.10
C THR A 423 6.93 -50.63 -1.38
N GLN A 424 6.34 -49.78 -2.23
CA GLN A 424 6.09 -50.05 -3.65
C GLN A 424 6.47 -48.90 -4.61
N GLY A 425 7.32 -47.97 -4.18
CA GLY A 425 7.87 -46.90 -5.03
C GLY A 425 7.26 -45.54 -4.71
N GLU A 426 8.12 -44.53 -4.76
CA GLU A 426 7.86 -43.14 -4.39
C GLU A 426 6.62 -42.58 -5.11
N LYS A 427 5.58 -42.22 -4.33
CA LYS A 427 4.51 -41.31 -4.78
C LYS A 427 4.52 -40.10 -3.87
N SER A 428 5.10 -39.00 -4.33
CA SER A 428 4.91 -37.69 -3.72
C SER A 428 3.43 -37.32 -3.84
N GLU A 429 2.71 -37.28 -2.72
CA GLU A 429 1.36 -36.71 -2.67
C GLU A 429 1.44 -35.31 -2.08
N SER A 430 0.97 -34.33 -2.85
CA SER A 430 0.83 -32.96 -2.38
C SER A 430 -0.41 -32.85 -1.49
N VAL A 431 -0.23 -32.27 -0.31
CA VAL A 431 -1.30 -31.86 0.59
C VAL A 431 -1.69 -30.43 0.24
N ILE A 432 -2.97 -30.14 0.11
CA ILE A 432 -3.43 -28.75 -0.05
C ILE A 432 -3.64 -28.15 1.33
N CYS A 433 -2.84 -27.13 1.65
CA CYS A 433 -2.84 -26.46 2.94
C CYS A 433 -3.84 -25.30 3.00
N GLY A 434 -4.11 -24.68 1.84
CA GLY A 434 -5.06 -23.58 1.72
C GLY A 434 -5.17 -23.07 0.29
N VAL A 435 -5.93 -22.00 0.11
CA VAL A 435 -6.08 -21.31 -1.18
C VAL A 435 -5.97 -19.81 -1.02
N ILE A 436 -5.40 -19.13 -2.02
CA ILE A 436 -5.36 -17.68 -2.13
C ILE A 436 -6.15 -17.27 -3.37
N THR A 437 -7.09 -16.34 -3.22
CA THR A 437 -7.90 -15.82 -4.33
C THR A 437 -7.46 -14.43 -4.77
N ARG A 438 -7.89 -14.01 -5.96
CA ARG A 438 -7.68 -12.64 -6.44
C ARG A 438 -8.23 -11.57 -5.50
N THR A 439 -9.34 -11.85 -4.82
CA THR A 439 -9.92 -10.94 -3.82
C THR A 439 -8.98 -10.80 -2.62
N ASP A 440 -8.37 -11.89 -2.17
CA ASP A 440 -7.40 -11.86 -1.07
C ASP A 440 -6.16 -11.04 -1.45
N LEU A 441 -5.67 -11.15 -2.69
CA LEU A 441 -4.59 -10.30 -3.19
C LEU A 441 -4.98 -8.82 -3.28
N LEU A 442 -6.18 -8.50 -3.78
CA LEU A 442 -6.64 -7.10 -3.87
C LEU A 442 -6.73 -6.45 -2.48
N ASN A 443 -7.17 -7.19 -1.48
CA ASN A 443 -7.21 -6.70 -0.11
C ASN A 443 -5.80 -6.44 0.45
N LEU A 444 -4.78 -7.19 0.04
CA LEU A 444 -3.38 -6.93 0.40
C LEU A 444 -2.83 -5.67 -0.28
N VAL A 445 -3.15 -5.45 -1.55
CA VAL A 445 -2.64 -4.31 -2.34
C VAL A 445 -3.31 -2.99 -1.94
N VAL A 446 -4.61 -3.00 -1.62
CA VAL A 446 -5.35 -1.80 -1.17
C VAL A 446 -4.83 -1.24 0.16
N ASN A 447 -4.03 -2.01 0.90
CA ASN A 447 -3.40 -1.58 2.15
C ASN A 447 -2.07 -0.81 1.96
N ASP A 448 -1.62 -0.61 0.72
CA ASP A 448 -0.48 0.24 0.37
C ASP A 448 -0.97 1.48 -0.42
N PRO A 449 -1.03 2.68 0.20
CA PRO A 449 -1.46 3.89 -0.48
C PRO A 449 -0.51 4.36 -1.60
N ALA A 450 0.67 3.75 -1.77
CA ALA A 450 1.65 4.14 -2.79
C ALA A 450 1.53 3.34 -4.12
N HIS A 451 0.85 2.20 -4.14
CA HIS A 451 0.77 1.31 -5.31
C HIS A 451 -0.67 0.89 -5.64
N LEU A 452 -1.54 1.85 -5.93
CA LEU A 452 -2.82 1.59 -6.59
C LEU A 452 -2.64 1.72 -8.12
N PRO A 453 -2.67 0.62 -8.89
CA PRO A 453 -2.87 0.70 -10.33
C PRO A 453 -4.25 1.28 -10.59
N ARG A 454 -4.33 2.45 -11.24
CA ARG A 454 -5.59 3.15 -11.59
C ARG A 454 -6.54 2.32 -12.48
N ASN A 455 -6.07 1.20 -13.06
CA ASN A 455 -6.83 0.39 -14.04
C ASN A 455 -7.58 -0.81 -13.45
N LEU A 456 -7.72 -0.94 -12.11
CA LEU A 456 -8.39 -2.08 -11.49
C LEU A 456 -9.92 -1.93 -11.33
N PHE A 457 -10.46 -0.74 -11.60
CA PHE A 457 -11.90 -0.47 -11.47
C PHE A 457 -12.58 -0.55 -12.84
N HIS A 458 -13.01 -1.75 -13.20
CA HIS A 458 -14.20 -1.89 -14.05
C HIS A 458 -15.41 -2.18 -13.16
N GLU A 459 -16.53 -1.59 -13.56
CA GLU A 459 -17.80 -1.45 -12.85
C GLU A 459 -18.33 -2.76 -12.25
N ASP A 460 -19.03 -2.60 -11.12
CA ASP A 460 -19.69 -3.61 -10.27
C ASP A 460 -18.78 -4.54 -9.45
N GLU A 461 -18.37 -4.04 -8.27
CA GLU A 461 -18.32 -4.73 -6.97
C GLU A 461 -17.42 -3.90 -6.05
N HIS A 462 -18.00 -3.22 -5.05
CA HIS A 462 -17.24 -2.48 -4.04
C HIS A 462 -16.38 -3.45 -3.22
N PRO A 463 -15.03 -3.41 -3.28
CA PRO A 463 -14.19 -4.23 -2.42
C PRO A 463 -14.21 -3.62 -1.01
N SER A 464 -14.62 -4.42 -0.03
CA SER A 464 -14.53 -4.09 1.40
C SER A 464 -13.06 -3.92 1.80
N SER A 465 -12.69 -2.69 2.17
CA SER A 465 -11.36 -2.33 2.69
C SER A 465 -11.05 -3.10 3.98
N GLU A 466 -10.12 -4.04 3.92
CA GLU A 466 -9.59 -4.76 5.09
C GLU A 466 -8.60 -3.86 5.86
N ARG A 467 -9.10 -3.14 6.87
CA ARG A 467 -8.25 -2.38 7.79
C ARG A 467 -7.86 -3.26 8.98
N THR A 468 -6.78 -4.02 8.87
CA THR A 468 -6.14 -4.64 10.04
C THR A 468 -5.41 -3.56 10.84
N ARG A 469 -6.04 -3.11 11.93
CA ARG A 469 -5.50 -2.09 12.83
C ARG A 469 -5.12 -2.76 14.14
N ASN A 470 -3.92 -2.55 14.64
CA ASN A 470 -3.60 -2.90 16.02
C ASN A 470 -4.27 -1.87 16.94
N ILE A 471 -5.19 -2.31 17.79
CA ILE A 471 -5.97 -1.50 18.72
C ILE A 471 -5.53 -1.69 20.17
N SER A 472 -4.31 -2.20 20.40
CA SER A 472 -3.79 -2.42 21.77
C SER A 472 -3.72 -1.14 22.60
N SER A 473 -3.45 0.01 21.97
CA SER A 473 -3.52 1.31 22.66
C SER A 473 -4.94 1.61 23.14
N LEU A 474 -5.94 1.44 22.27
CA LEU A 474 -7.35 1.62 22.60
C LEU A 474 -7.83 0.66 23.70
N MET A 475 -7.34 -0.59 23.67
CA MET A 475 -7.58 -1.57 24.73
C MET A 475 -7.01 -1.09 26.06
N THR A 476 -5.80 -0.54 26.05
CA THR A 476 -5.13 0.00 27.25
C THR A 476 -5.83 1.23 27.81
N ASP A 477 -6.38 2.08 26.95
CA ASP A 477 -7.08 3.30 27.34
C ASP A 477 -8.50 3.03 27.86
N THR A 478 -9.17 1.98 27.35
CA THR A 478 -10.60 1.72 27.61
C THR A 478 -10.84 0.65 28.68
N LEU A 479 -10.00 -0.39 28.72
CA LEU A 479 -10.15 -1.56 29.60
C LEU A 479 -9.30 -1.42 30.87
N SER A 480 -9.72 -2.10 31.94
CA SER A 480 -8.89 -2.18 33.15
C SER A 480 -7.67 -3.08 32.94
N ARG A 481 -6.62 -2.85 33.74
CA ARG A 481 -5.40 -3.66 33.74
C ARG A 481 -5.70 -5.15 33.91
N ASP A 482 -6.68 -5.49 34.76
CA ASP A 482 -7.06 -6.87 35.06
C ASP A 482 -7.67 -7.58 33.84
N ILE A 483 -8.50 -6.87 33.05
CA ILE A 483 -9.10 -7.42 31.83
C ILE A 483 -8.04 -7.62 30.75
N ILE A 484 -7.08 -6.70 30.61
CA ILE A 484 -6.00 -6.84 29.62
C ILE A 484 -5.11 -8.03 29.95
N LEU A 485 -4.77 -8.21 31.23
CA LEU A 485 -4.02 -9.39 31.70
C LEU A 485 -4.81 -10.68 31.42
N LEU A 486 -6.11 -10.68 31.71
CA LEU A 486 -6.99 -11.81 31.41
C LEU A 486 -7.00 -12.15 29.91
N LEU A 487 -7.16 -11.16 29.02
CA LEU A 487 -7.15 -11.39 27.56
C LEU A 487 -5.80 -11.90 27.05
N ARG A 488 -4.68 -11.45 27.63
CA ARG A 488 -3.35 -11.96 27.29
C ARG A 488 -3.18 -13.41 27.72
N GLU A 489 -3.56 -13.74 28.94
CA GLU A 489 -3.51 -15.12 29.45
C GLU A 489 -4.39 -16.06 28.62
N ILE A 490 -5.59 -15.61 28.21
CA ILE A 490 -6.46 -16.37 27.30
C ILE A 490 -5.75 -16.63 25.96
N GLY A 491 -5.02 -15.63 25.44
CA GLY A 491 -4.19 -15.76 24.25
C GLY A 491 -3.07 -16.79 24.39
N GLU A 492 -2.35 -16.77 25.52
CA GLU A 492 -1.29 -17.74 25.84
C GLU A 492 -1.84 -19.16 25.94
N ILE A 493 -2.99 -19.33 26.60
CA ILE A 493 -3.69 -20.62 26.69
C ILE A 493 -4.06 -21.12 25.29
N ALA A 494 -4.51 -20.23 24.41
CA ALA A 494 -4.88 -20.59 23.04
C ALA A 494 -3.67 -21.10 22.25
N GLU A 495 -2.52 -20.43 22.39
CA GLU A 495 -1.27 -20.83 21.73
C GLU A 495 -0.75 -22.18 22.26
N ASP A 496 -0.87 -22.44 23.56
CA ASP A 496 -0.48 -23.73 24.17
C ASP A 496 -1.31 -24.92 23.66
N VAL A 497 -2.59 -24.70 23.36
CA VAL A 497 -3.47 -25.74 22.79
C VAL A 497 -3.46 -25.75 21.25
N CYS A 498 -2.53 -25.01 20.62
CA CYS A 498 -2.41 -24.85 19.17
C CYS A 498 -3.70 -24.34 18.49
N MET A 499 -4.40 -23.39 19.12
CA MET A 499 -5.63 -22.77 18.60
C MET A 499 -5.47 -21.24 18.47
N GLN A 500 -6.31 -20.63 17.63
CA GLN A 500 -6.42 -19.18 17.54
C GLN A 500 -7.65 -18.72 18.33
N ALA A 501 -7.48 -17.70 19.18
CA ALA A 501 -8.55 -17.14 19.98
C ALA A 501 -8.81 -15.67 19.64
N TYR A 502 -10.08 -15.32 19.56
CA TYR A 502 -10.55 -14.01 19.13
C TYR A 502 -11.62 -13.48 20.06
N ALA A 503 -11.50 -12.24 20.53
CA ALA A 503 -12.61 -11.55 21.18
C ALA A 503 -13.54 -10.95 20.12
N VAL A 504 -14.82 -11.28 20.13
CA VAL A 504 -15.75 -11.01 19.02
C VAL A 504 -17.01 -10.28 19.46
N GLY A 505 -17.82 -9.79 18.50
CA GLY A 505 -19.18 -9.33 18.77
C GLY A 505 -19.28 -7.97 19.45
N GLY A 506 -20.21 -7.87 20.41
CA GLY A 506 -20.51 -6.62 21.12
C GLY A 506 -19.27 -6.03 21.78
N PHE A 507 -18.40 -6.89 22.32
CA PHE A 507 -17.13 -6.49 22.92
C PHE A 507 -16.23 -5.71 21.95
N ALA A 508 -16.03 -6.22 20.73
CA ALA A 508 -15.16 -5.58 19.75
C ALA A 508 -15.73 -4.24 19.26
N ARG A 509 -17.04 -4.18 19.02
CA ARG A 509 -17.76 -2.96 18.63
C ARG A 509 -17.70 -1.89 19.71
N ASP A 510 -18.02 -2.26 20.94
CA ASP A 510 -18.15 -1.31 22.05
C ASP A 510 -16.78 -0.75 22.44
N LEU A 511 -15.72 -1.56 22.32
CA LEU A 511 -14.34 -1.11 22.46
C LEU A 511 -13.99 -0.02 21.43
N LEU A 512 -14.40 -0.18 20.17
CA LEU A 512 -14.19 0.81 19.11
C LEU A 512 -15.00 2.11 19.35
N LEU A 513 -16.16 2.00 20.01
CA LEU A 513 -16.97 3.13 20.44
C LEU A 513 -16.48 3.75 21.77
N GLN A 514 -15.37 3.27 22.35
CA GLN A 514 -14.85 3.68 23.67
C GLN A 514 -15.89 3.52 24.79
N THR A 515 -16.79 2.55 24.64
CA THR A 515 -17.80 2.20 25.64
C THR A 515 -17.31 1.00 26.43
N ARG A 516 -17.42 1.06 27.76
CA ARG A 516 -17.03 -0.07 28.62
C ARG A 516 -18.06 -1.19 28.48
N ASN A 517 -17.62 -2.33 27.94
CA ASN A 517 -18.39 -3.58 27.91
C ASN A 517 -17.61 -4.67 28.66
N LEU A 518 -18.30 -5.39 29.55
CA LEU A 518 -17.74 -6.49 30.36
C LEU A 518 -18.19 -7.88 29.86
N ASP A 519 -19.01 -7.93 28.80
CA ASP A 519 -19.42 -9.17 28.16
C ASP A 519 -18.33 -9.62 27.18
N ILE A 520 -17.42 -10.46 27.67
CA ILE A 520 -16.28 -10.98 26.88
C ILE A 520 -16.74 -12.24 26.14
N ASP A 521 -17.07 -12.07 24.86
CA ASP A 521 -17.33 -13.15 23.92
C ASP A 521 -16.05 -13.57 23.19
N ILE A 522 -15.72 -14.87 23.26
CA ILE A 522 -14.50 -15.43 22.67
C ILE A 522 -14.87 -16.50 21.66
N VAL A 523 -14.31 -16.39 20.47
CA VAL A 523 -14.37 -17.43 19.45
C VAL A 523 -13.00 -18.08 19.33
N ALA A 524 -12.96 -19.40 19.46
CA ALA A 524 -11.78 -20.22 19.23
C ALA A 524 -11.89 -20.94 17.88
N GLU A 525 -10.89 -20.74 17.03
CA GLU A 525 -10.72 -21.47 15.77
C GLU A 525 -10.05 -22.81 16.07
N GLY A 526 -10.86 -23.82 16.39
CA GLY A 526 -10.41 -25.08 16.97
C GLY A 526 -11.54 -25.85 17.67
N ASP A 527 -11.25 -26.46 18.83
CA ASP A 527 -12.27 -27.03 19.71
C ASP A 527 -12.47 -26.10 20.92
N GLY A 528 -13.49 -25.25 20.85
CA GLY A 528 -13.75 -24.25 21.89
C GLY A 528 -14.12 -24.86 23.25
N ILE A 529 -14.61 -26.10 23.30
CA ILE A 529 -14.91 -26.79 24.57
C ILE A 529 -13.61 -27.23 25.25
N VAL A 530 -12.66 -27.78 24.47
CA VAL A 530 -11.34 -28.12 24.99
C VAL A 530 -10.63 -26.87 25.50
N PHE A 531 -10.64 -25.80 24.70
CA PHE A 531 -10.08 -24.51 25.10
C PHE A 531 -10.71 -23.95 26.39
N ALA A 532 -12.04 -23.99 26.51
CA ALA A 532 -12.73 -23.53 27.71
C ALA A 532 -12.41 -24.37 28.97
N ARG A 533 -12.20 -25.68 28.82
CA ARG A 533 -11.80 -26.55 29.93
C ARG A 533 -10.39 -26.24 30.42
N GLU A 534 -9.45 -26.00 29.51
CA GLU A 534 -8.08 -25.59 29.85
C GLU A 534 -8.04 -24.21 30.51
N LEU A 535 -8.82 -23.26 29.98
CA LEU A 535 -8.99 -21.95 30.59
C LEU A 535 -9.53 -22.05 32.02
N ALA A 536 -10.54 -22.90 32.24
CA ALA A 536 -11.11 -23.14 33.55
C ALA A 536 -10.11 -23.80 34.52
N ALA A 537 -9.30 -24.75 34.04
CA ALA A 537 -8.28 -25.41 34.84
C ALA A 537 -7.20 -24.44 35.33
N ARG A 538 -6.66 -23.58 34.44
CA ARG A 538 -5.62 -22.60 34.82
C ARG A 538 -6.13 -21.51 35.74
N LYS A 539 -7.37 -21.06 35.57
CA LYS A 539 -7.99 -20.01 36.38
C LYS A 539 -8.71 -20.53 37.63
N GLN A 540 -8.70 -21.84 37.88
CA GLN A 540 -9.49 -22.48 38.95
C GLN A 540 -10.98 -22.07 38.90
N ALA A 541 -11.50 -21.94 37.69
CA ALA A 541 -12.84 -21.44 37.39
C ALA A 541 -13.83 -22.57 37.11
N ALA A 542 -15.13 -22.29 37.21
CA ALA A 542 -16.17 -23.27 36.86
C ALA A 542 -16.52 -23.17 35.37
N VAL A 543 -16.70 -24.30 34.68
CA VAL A 543 -17.11 -24.33 33.26
C VAL A 543 -18.46 -25.01 33.09
N ARG A 544 -19.33 -24.41 32.27
CA ARG A 544 -20.59 -25.01 31.81
C ARG A 544 -20.52 -25.20 30.30
N THR A 545 -20.57 -26.45 29.86
CA THR A 545 -20.45 -26.80 28.44
C THR A 545 -21.79 -27.15 27.81
N HIS A 546 -22.04 -26.65 26.61
CA HIS A 546 -23.21 -26.96 25.79
C HIS A 546 -22.76 -27.64 24.49
N GLU A 547 -22.62 -28.97 24.52
CA GLU A 547 -22.07 -29.76 23.42
C GLU A 547 -22.83 -29.61 22.10
N LYS A 548 -24.17 -29.51 22.15
CA LYS A 548 -25.03 -29.33 20.97
C LYS A 548 -24.74 -28.05 20.17
N PHE A 549 -24.19 -27.03 20.81
CA PHE A 549 -23.90 -25.74 20.18
C PHE A 549 -22.39 -25.45 20.14
N ALA A 550 -21.53 -26.40 20.54
CA ALA A 550 -20.09 -26.21 20.63
C ALA A 550 -19.68 -24.92 21.38
N THR A 551 -20.42 -24.59 22.44
CA THR A 551 -20.21 -23.40 23.30
C THR A 551 -19.95 -23.81 24.74
N ALA A 552 -19.23 -22.97 25.47
CA ALA A 552 -18.96 -23.14 26.89
C ALA A 552 -18.90 -21.78 27.58
N THR A 553 -19.44 -21.69 28.79
CA THR A 553 -19.34 -20.50 29.64
C THR A 553 -18.37 -20.79 30.77
N VAL A 554 -17.32 -19.99 30.91
CA VAL A 554 -16.35 -20.05 32.01
C VAL A 554 -16.71 -18.96 33.03
N ILE A 555 -16.85 -19.35 34.30
CA ILE A 555 -17.22 -18.47 35.41
C ILE A 555 -16.02 -18.37 36.36
N LEU A 556 -15.39 -17.18 36.38
CA LEU A 556 -14.24 -16.87 37.22
C LEU A 556 -14.62 -16.72 38.70
N ALA A 557 -13.63 -16.75 39.59
CA ALA A 557 -13.83 -16.68 41.05
C ALA A 557 -14.42 -15.34 41.53
N ASP A 558 -14.24 -14.27 40.75
CA ASP A 558 -14.83 -12.94 40.98
C ASP A 558 -16.27 -12.81 40.44
N GLY A 559 -16.80 -13.87 39.82
CA GLY A 559 -18.14 -13.92 39.24
C GLY A 559 -18.22 -13.46 37.78
N MET A 560 -17.10 -13.04 37.16
CA MET A 560 -17.06 -12.68 35.74
C MET A 560 -17.33 -13.90 34.86
N ARG A 561 -18.10 -13.69 33.79
CA ARG A 561 -18.46 -14.74 32.82
C ARG A 561 -17.75 -14.49 31.50
N ILE A 562 -17.15 -15.54 30.96
CA ILE A 562 -16.51 -15.54 29.66
C ILE A 562 -17.21 -16.58 28.81
N ASP A 563 -17.85 -16.14 27.73
CA ASP A 563 -18.53 -17.03 26.80
C ASP A 563 -17.56 -17.43 25.69
N VAL A 564 -17.34 -18.73 25.56
CA VAL A 564 -16.43 -19.33 24.59
C VAL A 564 -17.25 -20.10 23.56
N ALA A 565 -17.11 -19.73 22.30
CA ALA A 565 -17.71 -20.40 21.16
C ALA A 565 -16.62 -21.02 20.28
N THR A 566 -16.92 -22.18 19.69
CA THR A 566 -16.12 -22.70 18.59
C THR A 566 -16.49 -21.94 17.31
N ALA A 567 -15.51 -21.51 16.52
CA ALA A 567 -15.74 -20.93 15.20
C ALA A 567 -16.56 -21.91 14.36
N ARG A 568 -17.73 -21.47 13.91
CA ARG A 568 -18.72 -22.36 13.31
C ARG A 568 -19.46 -21.75 12.13
N LEU A 569 -19.78 -22.62 11.18
CA LEU A 569 -20.73 -22.36 10.12
C LEU A 569 -22.09 -22.89 10.55
N GLU A 570 -23.14 -22.09 10.34
CA GLU A 570 -24.52 -22.48 10.61
C GLU A 570 -25.27 -22.66 9.30
N TYR A 571 -25.93 -23.81 9.16
CA TYR A 571 -26.83 -24.07 8.04
C TYR A 571 -28.27 -24.23 8.56
N TYR A 572 -29.18 -23.52 7.93
CA TYR A 572 -30.61 -23.57 8.20
C TYR A 572 -31.31 -24.26 7.04
N ALA A 573 -31.90 -25.44 7.29
CA ALA A 573 -32.61 -26.18 6.25
C ALA A 573 -33.84 -25.42 5.72
N PHE A 574 -34.47 -24.60 6.57
CA PHE A 574 -35.60 -23.73 6.23
C PHE A 574 -35.71 -22.59 7.29
N PRO A 575 -36.41 -21.48 6.98
CA PRO A 575 -36.59 -20.38 7.93
C PRO A 575 -37.19 -20.86 9.27
N ALA A 576 -36.61 -20.42 10.39
CA ALA A 576 -36.94 -20.82 11.77
C ALA A 576 -36.57 -22.26 12.20
N ALA A 577 -35.83 -23.02 11.38
CA ALA A 577 -35.23 -24.29 11.81
C ALA A 577 -34.09 -24.07 12.81
N MET A 578 -33.82 -25.05 13.66
CA MET A 578 -32.60 -25.07 14.47
C MET A 578 -31.37 -25.24 13.54
N PRO A 579 -30.29 -24.48 13.74
CA PRO A 579 -29.12 -24.57 12.88
C PRO A 579 -28.39 -25.90 13.07
N THR A 580 -27.94 -26.49 11.96
CA THR A 580 -26.86 -27.49 12.00
C THR A 580 -25.54 -26.76 12.04
N VAL A 581 -24.71 -27.09 13.04
CA VAL A 581 -23.45 -26.42 13.34
C VAL A 581 -22.28 -27.28 12.87
N GLU A 582 -21.38 -26.70 12.07
CA GLU A 582 -20.13 -27.34 11.63
C GLU A 582 -18.92 -26.45 11.99
N ARG A 583 -17.76 -27.05 12.29
CA ARG A 583 -16.54 -26.29 12.60
C ARG A 583 -16.06 -25.54 11.36
N SER A 584 -15.68 -24.27 11.52
CA SER A 584 -15.28 -23.40 10.42
C SER A 584 -14.13 -22.46 10.79
N SER A 585 -13.73 -21.62 9.84
CA SER A 585 -12.82 -20.50 10.11
C SER A 585 -13.54 -19.33 10.79
N LEU A 586 -12.75 -18.42 11.38
CA LEU A 586 -13.25 -17.17 11.96
C LEU A 586 -14.06 -16.35 10.94
N LYS A 587 -13.60 -16.27 9.69
CA LYS A 587 -14.28 -15.51 8.62
C LYS A 587 -15.71 -16.01 8.39
N GLN A 588 -15.89 -17.33 8.39
CA GLN A 588 -17.22 -17.95 8.23
C GLN A 588 -18.10 -17.74 9.48
N ASP A 589 -17.52 -17.75 10.69
CA ASP A 589 -18.25 -17.44 11.93
C ASP A 589 -18.71 -15.97 12.01
N LEU A 590 -17.89 -15.04 11.52
CA LEU A 590 -18.28 -13.63 11.47
C LEU A 590 -19.33 -13.36 10.40
N PHE A 591 -19.28 -14.09 9.27
CA PHE A 591 -20.27 -13.94 8.19
C PHE A 591 -21.69 -14.34 8.62
N ARG A 592 -21.86 -15.36 9.47
CA ARG A 592 -23.20 -15.82 9.91
C ARG A 592 -23.95 -14.85 10.84
N ARG A 593 -23.38 -13.69 11.14
CA ARG A 593 -23.98 -12.70 12.04
C ARG A 593 -24.95 -11.81 11.27
N ASP A 594 -25.93 -11.27 11.97
CA ASP A 594 -26.99 -10.48 11.33
C ASP A 594 -26.47 -9.13 10.79
N PHE A 595 -25.54 -8.48 11.51
CA PHE A 595 -25.10 -7.12 11.21
C PHE A 595 -23.59 -7.01 11.06
N THR A 596 -23.15 -6.21 10.09
CA THR A 596 -21.72 -5.92 9.85
C THR A 596 -21.02 -5.42 11.11
N ILE A 597 -21.65 -4.50 11.85
CA ILE A 597 -21.10 -3.91 13.09
C ILE A 597 -20.78 -4.94 14.19
N ASN A 598 -21.31 -6.16 14.13
CA ASN A 598 -21.02 -7.24 15.08
C ASN A 598 -20.09 -8.32 14.48
N ALA A 599 -19.67 -8.17 13.23
CA ALA A 599 -18.85 -9.10 12.46
C ALA A 599 -17.36 -8.70 12.44
N MET A 600 -16.86 -8.26 13.61
CA MET A 600 -15.46 -7.95 13.87
C MET A 600 -14.90 -8.84 14.99
N ALA A 601 -13.58 -9.03 14.96
CA ALA A 601 -12.85 -9.84 15.91
C ALA A 601 -11.53 -9.18 16.32
N ILE A 602 -11.08 -9.39 17.55
CA ILE A 602 -9.80 -8.92 18.06
C ILE A 602 -8.96 -10.14 18.37
N HIS A 603 -7.79 -10.24 17.76
CA HIS A 603 -6.88 -11.36 17.93
C HIS A 603 -6.26 -11.36 19.33
N LEU A 604 -6.30 -12.49 20.02
CA LEU A 604 -5.81 -12.63 21.40
C LEU A 604 -4.46 -13.35 21.50
N ASN A 605 -4.04 -14.15 20.53
CA ASN A 605 -2.74 -14.85 20.63
C ASN A 605 -1.54 -13.87 20.75
N PRO A 606 -0.49 -14.22 21.53
CA PRO A 606 0.67 -13.37 21.83
C PRO A 606 1.29 -12.66 20.63
N LYS A 607 1.54 -13.37 19.52
CA LYS A 607 2.19 -12.80 18.33
C LYS A 607 1.37 -11.70 17.64
N ARG A 608 0.04 -11.73 17.78
CA ARG A 608 -0.89 -10.85 17.07
C ARG A 608 -1.85 -10.12 18.03
N PHE A 609 -1.54 -10.07 19.32
CA PHE A 609 -2.42 -9.52 20.35
C PHE A 609 -2.90 -8.11 20.01
N GLY A 610 -4.22 -7.89 20.13
CA GLY A 610 -4.85 -6.60 19.87
C GLY A 610 -4.98 -6.23 18.40
N THR A 611 -4.73 -7.16 17.48
CA THR A 611 -4.98 -6.94 16.04
C THR A 611 -6.47 -7.09 15.76
N LEU A 612 -7.11 -6.02 15.32
CA LEU A 612 -8.51 -6.06 14.88
C LEU A 612 -8.60 -6.69 13.49
N VAL A 613 -9.49 -7.66 13.35
CA VAL A 613 -9.84 -8.38 12.14
C VAL A 613 -11.26 -7.97 11.75
N ASP A 614 -11.40 -7.39 10.56
CA ASP A 614 -12.67 -6.90 10.02
C ASP A 614 -12.76 -7.26 8.54
N PHE A 615 -13.55 -8.30 8.23
CA PHE A 615 -13.74 -8.78 6.85
C PHE A 615 -14.84 -8.04 6.09
N PHE A 616 -15.72 -7.32 6.79
CA PHE A 616 -16.98 -6.79 6.23
C PHE A 616 -17.06 -5.26 6.24
N ASN A 617 -15.92 -4.59 6.40
CA ASN A 617 -15.82 -3.12 6.47
C ASN A 617 -16.65 -2.52 7.61
N SER A 618 -16.84 -3.30 8.66
CA SER A 618 -17.66 -3.02 9.84
C SER A 618 -17.20 -1.76 10.58
N GLN A 619 -15.91 -1.45 10.56
CA GLN A 619 -15.35 -0.22 11.12
C GLN A 619 -15.85 1.05 10.43
N ASN A 620 -15.99 1.02 9.11
CA ASN A 620 -16.50 2.17 8.36
C ASN A 620 -18.00 2.33 8.59
N ASP A 621 -18.75 1.23 8.60
CA ASP A 621 -20.18 1.25 8.96
C ASP A 621 -20.37 1.84 10.36
N LEU A 622 -19.54 1.44 11.33
CA LEU A 622 -19.56 1.98 12.69
C LEU A 622 -19.22 3.48 12.73
N ARG A 623 -18.20 3.91 11.99
CA ARG A 623 -17.78 5.33 11.88
C ARG A 623 -18.85 6.20 11.22
N GLU A 624 -19.51 5.69 10.20
CA GLU A 624 -20.59 6.36 9.45
C GLU A 624 -21.96 6.23 10.14
N ARG A 625 -22.03 5.56 11.29
CA ARG A 625 -23.26 5.28 12.06
C ARG A 625 -24.32 4.56 11.21
N ARG A 626 -23.88 3.63 10.36
CA ARG A 626 -24.71 2.81 9.48
C ARG A 626 -24.81 1.39 10.05
N ILE A 627 -26.02 0.83 10.05
CA ILE A 627 -26.25 -0.59 10.35
C ILE A 627 -26.58 -1.28 9.03
N ARG A 628 -25.70 -2.19 8.60
CA ARG A 628 -25.87 -2.97 7.37
C ARG A 628 -26.08 -4.43 7.75
N VAL A 629 -27.02 -5.07 7.08
CA VAL A 629 -27.35 -6.49 7.26
C VAL A 629 -26.42 -7.32 6.37
N LEU A 630 -25.92 -8.45 6.88
CA LEU A 630 -25.07 -9.37 6.12
C LEU A 630 -25.87 -10.37 5.26
N HIS A 631 -27.15 -10.60 5.59
CA HIS A 631 -28.07 -11.53 4.93
C HIS A 631 -29.45 -10.92 4.67
#